data_AF-A0A8C2LI58-F1
#
_entry.id   AF-A0A8C2LI58-F1
#
_cell.length_a   1.000
_cell.length_b   1.000
_cell.length_c   1.000
_cell.angle_alpha   90.00
_cell.angle_beta   90.00
_cell.angle_gamma   90.00
#
_symmetry.space_group_name_H-M   'P 1'
#
loop_
_entity.id
_entity.type
_entity.pdbx_description
1 polymer ?
#
loop_
_entity_poly.entity_id
_entity_poly.type
_entity_poly.pdbx_seq_one_letter_code
_entity_poly.pdbx_strand_id
1 'polypeptide(L)'
;EKNPKPSILPPLRPSKSRSKSKMKTPSSIQPVKSQTSVELVKNVRGLRKKEQPHAHRGRMQAKIRLMRVREAQSRRQGTAPQTEAAQSVSSIWQAVCTLNSSHFADGKRNGSYQQQGILGNIIDVLEYSNKRRVQQLRSELQEWKEKEESKANSLQQELKQLNAEILKAQEEVSFLSTYMDHEYPVRSVQIANQIRQVQQAKDRQQDELDNLREMREMVLGRLYKIIQEKKEKILKSLMLVSSQPHAPSVVLSLLPRLGLHTSFLCLSPQLIQQMKEEIPILTAEVQKMYAEICDPREVVFKDILLRRPKCTPDMDVELNIALQDPLLF
;
A
#
# COMPACT_ATOMS: atom_id res chain seq x y z
N GLU A 1 43.93 9.39 -40.42
CA GLU A 1 42.57 9.89 -40.17
C GLU A 1 41.67 8.78 -39.69
N LYS A 2 40.94 9.04 -38.60
CA LYS A 2 39.92 8.16 -38.02
C LYS A 2 38.56 8.80 -38.33
N ASN A 3 37.63 8.03 -38.90
CA ASN A 3 36.20 8.36 -38.89
C ASN A 3 35.43 7.18 -38.28
N PRO A 4 34.55 7.42 -37.29
CA PRO A 4 33.90 6.37 -36.50
C PRO A 4 32.60 5.86 -37.13
N LYS A 5 32.30 4.58 -36.94
CA LYS A 5 30.95 4.01 -37.15
C LYS A 5 30.21 3.93 -35.81
N PRO A 6 28.90 4.25 -35.78
CA PRO A 6 28.16 4.46 -34.54
C PRO A 6 27.64 3.16 -33.89
N SER A 7 27.55 3.26 -32.56
CA SER A 7 26.95 2.32 -31.62
C SER A 7 25.45 2.10 -31.89
N ILE A 8 25.03 0.84 -31.98
CA ILE A 8 23.62 0.43 -32.05
C ILE A 8 23.20 -0.01 -30.64
N LEU A 9 22.46 0.86 -29.95
CA LEU A 9 21.68 0.52 -28.77
C LEU A 9 20.27 0.06 -29.19
N PRO A 10 19.63 -0.88 -28.49
CA PRO A 10 18.23 -1.22 -28.74
C PRO A 10 17.27 -0.17 -28.13
N PRO A 11 16.07 0.03 -28.71
CA PRO A 11 15.20 1.16 -28.40
C PRO A 11 14.38 0.95 -27.11
N LEU A 12 14.33 2.02 -26.29
CA LEU A 12 13.42 2.18 -25.17
C LEU A 12 11.98 2.36 -25.68
N ARG A 13 11.05 1.52 -25.21
CA ARG A 13 9.61 1.65 -25.48
C ARG A 13 9.00 2.75 -24.60
N PRO A 14 8.15 3.64 -25.14
CA PRO A 14 7.36 4.57 -24.33
C PRO A 14 6.04 3.92 -23.88
N SER A 15 5.86 3.71 -22.58
CA SER A 15 4.57 3.36 -22.00
C SER A 15 3.73 4.61 -21.73
N LYS A 16 2.57 4.68 -22.39
CA LYS A 16 1.53 5.69 -22.28
C LYS A 16 1.05 5.87 -20.83
N SER A 17 0.96 7.12 -20.37
CA SER A 17 0.31 7.51 -19.11
C SER A 17 -0.91 8.41 -19.34
N ARG A 18 -2.08 7.96 -18.86
CA ARG A 18 -3.31 8.71 -18.59
C ARG A 18 -3.98 7.89 -17.45
N SER A 19 -4.42 8.38 -16.30
CA SER A 19 -4.91 9.69 -15.84
C SER A 19 -5.07 9.69 -14.31
N LYS A 20 -4.90 10.88 -13.70
CA LYS A 20 -5.65 11.50 -12.57
C LYS A 20 -6.07 10.61 -11.37
N SER A 21 -5.54 10.91 -10.19
CA SER A 21 -6.28 10.84 -8.91
C SER A 21 -5.54 11.57 -7.77
N LYS A 22 -6.08 12.74 -7.40
CA LYS A 22 -6.20 13.39 -6.08
C LYS A 22 -5.10 13.27 -5.01
N MET A 23 -4.61 14.44 -4.64
CA MET A 23 -3.83 14.77 -3.44
C MET A 23 -4.51 14.33 -2.13
N LYS A 24 -3.72 13.81 -1.19
CA LYS A 24 -3.90 13.99 0.26
C LYS A 24 -2.52 14.12 0.92
N THR A 25 -2.38 15.20 1.69
CA THR A 25 -1.30 15.56 2.61
C THR A 25 -1.08 14.50 3.70
N PRO A 26 0.16 14.27 4.18
CA PRO A 26 0.39 13.61 5.46
C PRO A 26 0.49 14.65 6.57
N SER A 27 -0.41 14.56 7.55
CA SER A 27 -0.29 15.26 8.82
C SER A 27 0.54 14.45 9.81
N SER A 28 1.43 15.17 10.49
CA SER A 28 1.78 14.98 11.90
C SER A 28 2.62 13.76 12.30
N ILE A 29 3.86 14.10 12.61
CA ILE A 29 4.88 13.33 13.33
C ILE A 29 4.42 13.07 14.77
N GLN A 30 4.54 11.84 15.25
CA GLN A 30 4.81 11.56 16.65
C GLN A 30 5.94 10.52 16.80
N PRO A 31 6.75 10.61 17.87
CA PRO A 31 8.08 10.01 17.92
C PRO A 31 8.09 8.58 18.45
N VAL A 32 9.01 7.79 17.91
CA VAL A 32 9.40 6.46 18.36
C VAL A 32 10.13 6.58 19.71
N LYS A 33 9.61 5.92 20.74
CA LYS A 33 10.39 5.54 21.92
C LYS A 33 10.93 4.14 21.74
N SER A 34 12.25 4.04 21.78
CA SER A 34 13.06 2.84 21.85
C SER A 34 12.83 2.13 23.18
N GLN A 35 12.49 0.85 23.16
CA GLN A 35 12.87 -0.07 24.23
C GLN A 35 13.29 -1.42 23.64
N THR A 36 14.55 -1.70 23.88
CA THR A 36 15.27 -2.94 23.71
C THR A 36 14.54 -4.07 24.45
N SER A 37 14.23 -5.16 23.75
CA SER A 37 14.04 -6.46 24.40
C SER A 37 14.67 -7.53 23.52
N VAL A 38 15.70 -8.14 24.10
CA VAL A 38 16.39 -9.33 23.62
C VAL A 38 15.39 -10.50 23.65
N GLU A 39 15.60 -11.48 22.78
CA GLU A 39 14.84 -12.73 22.58
C GLU A 39 13.78 -12.70 21.47
N LEU A 40 14.21 -13.04 20.24
CA LEU A 40 13.47 -14.00 19.41
C LEU A 40 14.35 -14.62 18.31
N VAL A 41 15.31 -15.45 18.68
CA VAL A 41 15.77 -16.52 17.77
C VAL A 41 14.82 -17.69 17.98
N LYS A 42 13.85 -17.83 17.08
CA LYS A 42 13.13 -19.08 16.68
C LYS A 42 11.84 -18.68 15.99
N ASN A 43 11.87 -18.50 14.68
CA ASN A 43 10.69 -18.62 13.82
C ASN A 43 11.11 -18.93 12.37
N VAL A 44 11.74 -20.08 12.18
CA VAL A 44 11.66 -20.81 10.91
C VAL A 44 10.89 -22.09 11.22
N ARG A 45 9.56 -22.00 11.19
CA ARG A 45 8.71 -23.19 11.22
C ARG A 45 7.37 -22.90 10.56
N GLY A 46 7.26 -23.35 9.32
CA GLY A 46 6.05 -23.91 8.75
C GLY A 46 4.89 -22.94 8.56
N LEU A 47 4.67 -22.58 7.31
CA LEU A 47 3.36 -22.21 6.78
C LEU A 47 2.41 -23.44 6.90
N ARG A 48 2.02 -23.81 8.12
CA ARG A 48 0.99 -24.82 8.39
C ARG A 48 -0.35 -24.18 8.06
N LYS A 49 -0.87 -24.47 6.87
CA LYS A 49 -2.29 -24.31 6.56
C LYS A 49 -3.09 -24.86 7.73
N LYS A 50 -3.95 -24.02 8.30
CA LYS A 50 -4.88 -24.37 9.37
C LYS A 50 -5.94 -25.31 8.76
N GLU A 51 -5.59 -26.59 8.60
CA GLU A 51 -6.55 -27.60 8.19
C GLU A 51 -7.59 -27.76 9.30
N GLN A 52 -8.83 -27.41 8.99
CA GLN A 52 -9.95 -27.54 9.91
C GLN A 52 -10.12 -29.02 10.32
N PRO A 53 -10.10 -29.34 11.63
CA PRO A 53 -10.24 -30.72 12.13
C PRO A 53 -11.55 -31.40 11.70
N HIS A 54 -12.60 -30.61 11.44
CA HIS A 54 -13.92 -31.11 11.03
C HIS A 54 -13.94 -31.63 9.59
N ALA A 55 -13.17 -31.04 8.67
CA ALA A 55 -13.07 -31.51 7.29
C ALA A 55 -12.31 -32.85 7.21
N HIS A 56 -11.28 -33.03 8.05
CA HIS A 56 -10.54 -34.28 8.14
C HIS A 56 -11.37 -35.41 8.77
N ARG A 57 -12.20 -35.12 9.79
CA ARG A 57 -13.11 -36.11 10.40
C ARG A 57 -14.15 -36.61 9.39
N GLY A 58 -14.73 -35.73 8.58
CA GLY A 58 -15.66 -36.11 7.52
C GLY A 58 -15.02 -36.95 6.41
N ARG A 59 -13.80 -36.58 5.96
CA ARG A 59 -13.02 -37.36 5.00
C ARG A 59 -12.61 -38.73 5.54
N MET A 60 -12.19 -38.79 6.80
CA MET A 60 -11.82 -40.04 7.46
C MET A 60 -13.03 -40.95 7.64
N GLN A 61 -14.20 -40.39 8.00
CA GLN A 61 -15.46 -41.14 8.10
C GLN A 61 -15.95 -41.63 6.73
N ALA A 62 -15.80 -40.83 5.67
CA ALA A 62 -16.09 -41.24 4.29
C ALA A 62 -15.14 -42.35 3.82
N LYS A 63 -13.85 -42.27 4.15
CA LYS A 63 -12.84 -43.30 3.86
C LYS A 63 -13.15 -44.61 4.59
N ILE A 64 -13.58 -44.54 5.85
CA ILE A 64 -14.03 -45.71 6.62
C ILE A 64 -15.30 -46.32 6.03
N ARG A 65 -16.26 -45.50 5.57
CA ARG A 65 -17.46 -46.00 4.87
C ARG A 65 -17.09 -46.70 3.55
N LEU A 66 -16.20 -46.12 2.75
CA LEU A 66 -15.70 -46.73 1.52
C LEU A 66 -14.96 -48.04 1.78
N MET A 67 -14.13 -48.09 2.83
CA MET A 67 -13.42 -49.31 3.24
C MET A 67 -14.41 -50.40 3.65
N ARG A 68 -15.45 -50.08 4.43
CA ARG A 68 -16.54 -51.01 4.78
C ARG A 68 -17.33 -51.50 3.57
N VAL A 69 -17.62 -50.62 2.60
CA VAL A 69 -18.29 -51.01 1.34
C VAL A 69 -17.39 -51.93 0.52
N ARG A 70 -16.09 -51.62 0.42
CA ARG A 70 -15.11 -52.45 -0.30
C ARG A 70 -14.91 -53.81 0.37
N GLU A 71 -14.84 -53.86 1.70
CA GLU A 71 -14.80 -55.11 2.48
C GLU A 71 -16.08 -55.93 2.30
N ALA A 72 -17.26 -55.29 2.32
CA ALA A 72 -18.54 -55.96 2.05
C ALA A 72 -18.60 -56.48 0.59
N GLN A 73 -18.02 -55.74 -0.35
CA GLN A 73 -17.96 -56.12 -1.77
C GLN A 73 -16.94 -57.25 -2.02
N SER A 74 -15.78 -57.26 -1.34
CA SER A 74 -14.84 -58.39 -1.34
C SER A 74 -15.44 -59.63 -0.69
N ARG A 75 -16.20 -59.49 0.40
CA ARG A 75 -16.96 -60.62 0.99
C ARG A 75 -18.03 -61.17 0.04
N ARG A 76 -18.71 -60.31 -0.74
CA ARG A 76 -19.67 -60.72 -1.77
C ARG A 76 -19.01 -61.37 -3.00
N GLN A 77 -17.82 -60.91 -3.39
CA GLN A 77 -17.03 -61.57 -4.44
C GLN A 77 -16.53 -62.96 -4.00
N GLY A 78 -16.25 -63.16 -2.71
CA GLY A 78 -15.97 -64.49 -2.14
C GLY A 78 -17.16 -65.46 -2.13
N THR A 79 -18.40 -64.97 -2.24
CA THR A 79 -19.62 -65.79 -2.34
C THR A 79 -20.04 -66.14 -3.77
N ALA A 80 -19.58 -65.38 -4.78
CA ALA A 80 -19.83 -65.70 -6.19
C ALA A 80 -19.29 -67.08 -6.65
N PRO A 81 -18.07 -67.53 -6.26
CA PRO A 81 -17.62 -68.88 -6.58
C PRO A 81 -18.38 -69.97 -5.81
N GLN A 82 -19.04 -69.64 -4.68
CA GLN A 82 -19.87 -70.61 -3.95
C GLN A 82 -21.19 -70.90 -4.69
N THR A 83 -21.78 -69.91 -5.36
CA THR A 83 -22.98 -70.12 -6.18
C THR A 83 -22.69 -70.96 -7.44
N GLU A 84 -21.53 -70.79 -8.08
CA GLU A 84 -21.14 -71.61 -9.24
C GLU A 84 -20.72 -73.03 -8.83
N ALA A 85 -19.98 -73.17 -7.72
CA ALA A 85 -19.70 -74.47 -7.13
C ALA A 85 -20.99 -75.19 -6.71
N ALA A 86 -21.96 -74.48 -6.13
CA ALA A 86 -23.26 -75.04 -5.80
C ALA A 86 -24.06 -75.46 -7.05
N GLN A 87 -23.97 -74.72 -8.16
CA GLN A 87 -24.59 -75.11 -9.44
C GLN A 87 -23.92 -76.34 -10.07
N SER A 88 -22.59 -76.42 -10.05
CA SER A 88 -21.84 -77.59 -10.53
C SER A 88 -22.10 -78.82 -9.66
N VAL A 89 -22.12 -78.66 -8.32
CA VAL A 89 -22.48 -79.73 -7.38
C VAL A 89 -23.94 -80.18 -7.55
N SER A 90 -24.87 -79.25 -7.79
CA SER A 90 -26.27 -79.56 -8.10
C SER A 90 -26.41 -80.36 -9.41
N SER A 91 -25.66 -79.98 -10.45
CA SER A 91 -25.62 -80.70 -11.73
C SER A 91 -25.02 -82.11 -11.60
N ILE A 92 -23.93 -82.25 -10.83
CA ILE A 92 -23.34 -83.56 -10.51
C ILE A 92 -24.32 -84.41 -9.69
N TRP A 93 -25.01 -83.81 -8.71
CA TRP A 93 -26.01 -84.50 -7.91
C TRP A 93 -27.18 -85.00 -8.75
N GLN A 94 -27.68 -84.20 -9.68
CA GLN A 94 -28.71 -84.61 -10.65
C GLN A 94 -28.25 -85.77 -11.53
N ALA A 95 -27.01 -85.74 -12.03
CA ALA A 95 -26.42 -86.83 -12.80
C ALA A 95 -26.25 -88.12 -11.96
N VAL A 96 -25.91 -88.01 -10.67
CA VAL A 96 -25.83 -89.17 -9.76
C VAL A 96 -27.23 -89.75 -9.46
N CYS A 97 -28.26 -88.90 -9.30
CA CYS A 97 -29.64 -89.34 -9.10
C CYS A 97 -30.22 -90.08 -10.33
N THR A 98 -29.85 -89.70 -11.55
CA THR A 98 -30.25 -90.41 -12.78
C THR A 98 -29.55 -91.76 -12.94
N LEU A 99 -28.30 -91.87 -12.45
CA LEU A 99 -27.51 -93.11 -12.36
C LEU A 99 -28.15 -94.13 -11.41
N ASN A 100 -28.60 -93.67 -10.23
CA ASN A 100 -29.27 -94.52 -9.24
C ASN A 100 -30.69 -94.92 -9.66
N SER A 101 -31.45 -94.04 -10.32
CA SER A 101 -32.82 -94.34 -10.78
C SER A 101 -32.87 -95.33 -11.96
N SER A 102 -31.88 -95.30 -12.85
CA SER A 102 -31.77 -96.22 -14.01
C SER A 102 -31.26 -97.61 -13.65
N HIS A 103 -30.68 -97.79 -12.46
CA HIS A 103 -30.26 -99.09 -11.92
C HIS A 103 -31.43 -100.01 -11.53
N PHE A 104 -32.63 -99.45 -11.31
CA PHE A 104 -33.84 -100.19 -10.87
C PHE A 104 -34.81 -100.54 -12.00
N ALA A 105 -34.61 -100.04 -13.22
CA ALA A 105 -35.48 -100.30 -14.39
C ALA A 105 -34.79 -101.25 -15.39
N ASP A 106 -35.52 -102.26 -15.84
CA ASP A 106 -35.08 -103.43 -16.62
C ASP A 106 -34.10 -103.17 -17.79
N GLY A 107 -33.09 -104.05 -17.92
CA GLY A 107 -32.24 -104.20 -19.12
C GLY A 107 -30.73 -104.11 -18.88
N LYS A 108 -30.10 -105.20 -18.43
CA LYS A 108 -28.66 -105.30 -18.05
C LYS A 108 -27.63 -104.80 -19.08
N ARG A 109 -27.95 -104.74 -20.38
CA ARG A 109 -27.01 -104.22 -21.42
C ARG A 109 -27.17 -102.72 -21.66
N ASN A 110 -28.40 -102.23 -21.83
CA ASN A 110 -28.67 -100.82 -22.11
C ASN A 110 -28.36 -99.92 -20.89
N GLY A 111 -28.57 -100.43 -19.67
CA GLY A 111 -28.22 -99.70 -18.44
C GLY A 111 -26.72 -99.46 -18.26
N SER A 112 -25.84 -100.36 -18.71
CA SER A 112 -24.37 -100.20 -18.56
C SER A 112 -23.78 -99.08 -19.42
N TYR A 113 -24.26 -98.95 -20.67
CA TYR A 113 -23.86 -97.86 -21.56
C TYR A 113 -24.37 -96.50 -21.06
N GLN A 114 -25.56 -96.49 -20.47
CA GLN A 114 -26.14 -95.28 -19.89
C GLN A 114 -25.35 -94.81 -18.66
N GLN A 115 -24.86 -95.73 -17.82
CA GLN A 115 -23.97 -95.41 -16.70
C GLN A 115 -22.62 -94.85 -17.14
N GLN A 116 -22.01 -95.42 -18.18
CA GLN A 116 -20.77 -94.89 -18.74
C GLN A 116 -20.96 -93.47 -19.31
N GLY A 117 -22.09 -93.20 -19.97
CA GLY A 117 -22.41 -91.86 -20.45
C GLY A 117 -22.59 -90.83 -19.33
N ILE A 118 -23.27 -91.22 -18.24
CA ILE A 118 -23.45 -90.33 -17.09
C ILE A 118 -22.12 -90.09 -16.35
N LEU A 119 -21.28 -91.11 -16.19
CA LEU A 119 -19.93 -90.96 -15.62
C LEU A 119 -19.03 -90.06 -16.49
N GLY A 120 -19.10 -90.21 -17.81
CA GLY A 120 -18.42 -89.32 -18.76
C GLY A 120 -18.84 -87.86 -18.58
N ASN A 121 -20.15 -87.60 -18.51
CA ASN A 121 -20.66 -86.24 -18.25
C ASN A 121 -20.20 -85.67 -16.90
N ILE A 122 -20.13 -86.49 -15.85
CA ILE A 122 -19.62 -86.05 -14.54
C ILE A 122 -18.14 -85.67 -14.63
N ILE A 123 -17.34 -86.46 -15.34
CA ILE A 123 -15.92 -86.18 -15.57
C ILE A 123 -15.77 -84.87 -16.36
N ASP A 124 -16.52 -84.68 -17.44
CA ASP A 124 -16.46 -83.48 -18.29
C ASP A 124 -16.86 -82.21 -17.50
N VAL A 125 -17.91 -82.28 -16.68
CA VAL A 125 -18.35 -81.16 -15.83
C VAL A 125 -17.30 -80.82 -14.78
N LEU A 126 -16.68 -81.82 -14.16
CA LEU A 126 -15.62 -81.63 -13.18
C LEU A 126 -14.35 -81.05 -13.82
N GLU A 127 -13.95 -81.56 -14.99
CA GLU A 127 -12.80 -81.07 -15.74
C GLU A 127 -13.01 -79.61 -16.17
N TYR A 128 -14.19 -79.28 -16.71
CA TYR A 128 -14.55 -77.92 -17.09
C TYR A 128 -14.55 -76.97 -15.87
N SER A 129 -15.16 -77.37 -14.76
CA SER A 129 -15.22 -76.58 -13.52
C SER A 129 -13.82 -76.32 -12.95
N ASN A 130 -12.96 -77.34 -12.91
CA ASN A 130 -11.59 -77.22 -12.43
C ASN A 130 -10.75 -76.32 -13.35
N LYS A 131 -10.84 -76.52 -14.67
CA LYS A 131 -10.16 -75.69 -15.66
C LYS A 131 -10.59 -74.21 -15.54
N ARG A 132 -11.88 -73.95 -15.38
CA ARG A 132 -12.43 -72.60 -15.19
C ARG A 132 -11.94 -71.99 -13.87
N ARG A 133 -11.92 -72.75 -12.78
CA ARG A 133 -11.41 -72.27 -11.48
C ARG A 133 -9.92 -71.93 -11.54
N VAL A 134 -9.12 -72.76 -12.20
CA VAL A 134 -7.69 -72.50 -12.42
C VAL A 134 -7.50 -71.24 -13.27
N GLN A 135 -8.31 -71.03 -14.31
CA GLN A 135 -8.27 -69.81 -15.12
C GLN A 135 -8.62 -68.56 -14.29
N GLN A 136 -9.64 -68.62 -13.43
CA GLN A 136 -9.98 -67.52 -12.52
C GLN A 136 -8.84 -67.20 -11.55
N LEU A 137 -8.23 -68.21 -10.93
CA LEU A 137 -7.08 -68.00 -10.04
C LEU A 137 -5.89 -67.39 -10.78
N ARG A 138 -5.65 -67.79 -12.03
CA ARG A 138 -4.60 -67.20 -12.88
C ARG A 138 -4.90 -65.74 -13.20
N SER A 139 -6.14 -65.37 -13.53
CA SER A 139 -6.51 -63.97 -13.77
C SER A 139 -6.42 -63.13 -12.50
N GLU A 140 -6.86 -63.65 -11.36
CA GLU A 140 -6.72 -62.96 -10.08
C GLU A 140 -5.24 -62.69 -9.76
N LEU A 141 -4.38 -63.72 -9.90
CA LEU A 141 -2.95 -63.59 -9.66
C LEU A 141 -2.29 -62.58 -10.60
N GLN A 142 -2.68 -62.58 -11.88
CA GLN A 142 -2.18 -61.61 -12.86
C GLN A 142 -2.60 -60.19 -12.50
N GLU A 143 -3.86 -59.96 -12.12
CA GLU A 143 -4.33 -58.65 -11.66
C GLU A 143 -3.57 -58.19 -10.41
N TRP A 144 -3.32 -59.08 -9.46
CA TRP A 144 -2.54 -58.75 -8.26
C TRP A 144 -1.11 -58.36 -8.61
N LYS A 145 -0.49 -59.10 -9.53
CA LYS A 145 0.86 -58.80 -10.02
C LYS A 145 0.91 -57.42 -10.68
N GLU A 146 -0.03 -57.11 -11.57
CA GLU A 146 -0.11 -55.79 -12.23
C GLU A 146 -0.39 -54.65 -11.25
N LYS A 147 -1.27 -54.88 -10.26
CA LYS A 147 -1.54 -53.91 -9.19
C LYS A 147 -0.31 -53.67 -8.31
N GLU A 148 0.50 -54.69 -8.07
CA GLU A 148 1.71 -54.55 -7.26
C GLU A 148 2.83 -53.87 -8.06
N GLU A 149 3.00 -54.24 -9.34
CA GLU A 149 3.97 -53.63 -10.24
C GLU A 149 3.65 -52.14 -10.50
N SER A 150 2.37 -51.79 -10.69
CA SER A 150 1.97 -50.38 -10.85
C SER A 150 2.24 -49.54 -9.59
N LYS A 151 2.02 -50.09 -8.39
CA LYS A 151 2.39 -49.42 -7.13
C LYS A 151 3.90 -49.30 -6.97
N ALA A 152 4.65 -50.36 -7.29
CA ALA A 152 6.10 -50.34 -7.22
C ALA A 152 6.67 -49.27 -8.16
N ASN A 153 6.13 -49.16 -9.37
CA ASN A 153 6.51 -48.14 -10.35
C ASN A 153 6.14 -46.73 -9.88
N SER A 154 4.95 -46.52 -9.29
CA SER A 154 4.58 -45.21 -8.75
C SER A 154 5.48 -44.78 -7.61
N LEU A 155 5.80 -45.70 -6.68
CA LEU A 155 6.71 -45.43 -5.57
C LEU A 155 8.14 -45.16 -6.07
N GLN A 156 8.61 -45.89 -7.08
CA GLN A 156 9.91 -45.64 -7.68
C GLN A 156 9.98 -44.26 -8.35
N GLN A 157 8.89 -43.82 -8.99
CA GLN A 157 8.81 -42.49 -9.59
C GLN A 157 8.82 -41.40 -8.51
N GLU A 158 8.06 -41.57 -7.42
CA GLU A 158 8.08 -40.65 -6.27
C GLU A 158 9.47 -40.55 -5.65
N LEU A 159 10.17 -41.68 -5.49
CA LEU A 159 11.54 -41.70 -4.98
C LEU A 159 12.50 -40.95 -5.91
N LYS A 160 12.41 -41.16 -7.23
CA LYS A 160 13.22 -40.42 -8.21
C LYS A 160 12.96 -38.92 -8.15
N GLN A 161 11.70 -38.51 -8.03
CA GLN A 161 11.34 -37.11 -7.89
C GLN A 161 11.91 -36.51 -6.61
N LEU A 162 11.73 -37.17 -5.47
CA LEU A 162 12.26 -36.71 -4.19
C LEU A 162 13.79 -36.63 -4.20
N ASN A 163 14.47 -37.60 -4.82
CA ASN A 163 15.92 -37.58 -4.96
C ASN A 163 16.39 -36.40 -5.83
N ALA A 164 15.67 -36.09 -6.91
CA ALA A 164 15.96 -34.91 -7.73
C ALA A 164 15.74 -33.59 -6.96
N GLU A 165 14.71 -33.52 -6.11
CA GLU A 165 14.48 -32.37 -5.23
C GLU A 165 15.59 -32.23 -4.17
N ILE A 166 16.06 -33.33 -3.59
CA ILE A 166 17.18 -33.35 -2.64
C ILE A 166 18.46 -32.84 -3.31
N LEU A 167 18.78 -33.32 -4.52
CA LEU A 167 19.96 -32.87 -5.26
C LEU A 167 19.90 -31.37 -5.57
N LYS A 168 18.75 -30.86 -6.03
CA LYS A 168 18.57 -29.42 -6.25
C LYS A 168 18.74 -28.61 -4.97
N ALA A 169 18.15 -29.06 -3.87
CA ALA A 169 18.30 -28.39 -2.58
C ALA A 169 19.77 -28.41 -2.12
N GLN A 170 20.49 -29.49 -2.36
CA GLN A 170 21.92 -29.59 -2.05
C GLN A 170 22.76 -28.65 -2.92
N GLU A 171 22.46 -28.54 -4.21
CA GLU A 171 23.09 -27.58 -5.13
C GLU A 171 22.84 -26.13 -4.67
N GLU A 172 21.60 -25.79 -4.32
CA GLU A 172 21.24 -24.47 -3.78
C GLU A 172 22.00 -24.16 -2.48
N VAL A 173 22.09 -25.12 -1.56
CA VAL A 173 22.88 -24.97 -0.32
C VAL A 173 24.35 -24.77 -0.63
N SER A 174 24.93 -25.52 -1.58
CA SER A 174 26.33 -25.37 -1.97
C SER A 174 26.61 -24.00 -2.60
N PHE A 175 25.70 -23.52 -3.44
CA PHE A 175 25.77 -22.18 -4.05
C PHE A 175 25.70 -21.10 -2.98
N LEU A 176 24.73 -21.20 -2.06
CA LEU A 176 24.59 -20.24 -0.97
C LEU A 176 25.80 -20.25 -0.05
N SER A 177 26.35 -21.41 0.32
CA SER A 177 27.58 -21.48 1.12
C SER A 177 28.73 -20.76 0.43
N THR A 178 28.93 -21.02 -0.86
CA THR A 178 29.98 -20.39 -1.69
C THR A 178 29.80 -18.86 -1.72
N TYR A 179 28.56 -18.39 -1.91
CA TYR A 179 28.24 -16.96 -1.91
C TYR A 179 28.50 -16.32 -0.54
N MET A 180 28.10 -17.00 0.54
CA MET A 180 28.26 -16.53 1.91
C MET A 180 29.73 -16.41 2.33
N ASP A 181 30.59 -17.31 1.84
CA ASP A 181 32.01 -17.32 2.20
C ASP A 181 32.86 -16.38 1.35
N HIS A 182 32.51 -16.19 0.06
CA HIS A 182 33.35 -15.44 -0.88
C HIS A 182 32.79 -14.07 -1.27
N GLU A 183 31.54 -14.00 -1.70
CA GLU A 183 30.99 -12.76 -2.26
C GLU A 183 30.37 -11.86 -1.18
N TYR A 184 29.64 -12.46 -0.24
CA TYR A 184 28.94 -11.72 0.79
C TYR A 184 29.87 -10.87 1.65
N PRO A 185 31.03 -11.37 2.15
CA PRO A 185 31.92 -10.57 2.99
C PRO A 185 32.50 -9.39 2.21
N VAL A 186 32.86 -9.60 0.95
CA VAL A 186 33.39 -8.53 0.08
C VAL A 186 32.33 -7.45 -0.15
N ARG A 187 31.10 -7.82 -0.50
CA ARG A 187 29.99 -6.86 -0.68
C ARG A 187 29.65 -6.14 0.61
N SER A 188 29.66 -6.84 1.74
CA SER A 188 29.43 -6.25 3.07
C SER A 188 30.47 -5.18 3.41
N VAL A 189 31.76 -5.47 3.18
CA VAL A 189 32.84 -4.51 3.37
C VAL A 189 32.71 -3.32 2.40
N GLN A 190 32.33 -3.54 1.15
CA GLN A 190 32.08 -2.45 0.19
C GLN A 190 30.98 -1.52 0.67
N ILE A 191 29.87 -2.07 1.17
CA ILE A 191 28.76 -1.29 1.75
C ILE A 191 29.24 -0.50 2.97
N ALA A 192 29.95 -1.15 3.90
CA ALA A 192 30.48 -0.49 5.09
C ALA A 192 31.43 0.66 4.72
N ASN A 193 32.28 0.48 3.71
CA ASN A 193 33.17 1.52 3.22
C ASN A 193 32.40 2.69 2.60
N GLN A 194 31.35 2.42 1.81
CA GLN A 194 30.48 3.47 1.27
C GLN A 194 29.77 4.26 2.39
N ILE A 195 29.25 3.57 3.41
CA ILE A 195 28.64 4.21 4.59
C ILE A 195 29.66 5.14 5.26
N ARG A 196 30.90 4.68 5.46
CA ARG A 196 31.96 5.50 6.05
C ARG A 196 32.29 6.74 5.19
N GLN A 197 32.33 6.59 3.87
CA GLN A 197 32.58 7.72 2.96
C GLN A 197 31.47 8.76 3.03
N VAL A 198 30.21 8.33 3.08
CA VAL A 198 29.06 9.22 3.23
C VAL A 198 29.12 9.95 4.58
N GLN A 199 29.44 9.24 5.67
CA GLN A 199 29.57 9.86 6.98
C GLN A 199 30.71 10.89 6.99
N GLN A 200 31.87 10.55 6.42
CA GLN A 200 33.00 11.49 6.32
C GLN A 200 32.65 12.72 5.48
N ALA A 201 31.89 12.57 4.39
CA ALA A 201 31.45 13.70 3.59
C ALA A 201 30.49 14.60 4.36
N LYS A 202 29.57 14.02 5.12
CA LYS A 202 28.66 14.76 6.01
C LYS A 202 29.43 15.54 7.08
N ASP A 203 30.40 14.91 7.72
CA ASP A 203 31.20 15.55 8.77
C ASP A 203 31.99 16.73 8.19
N ARG A 204 32.62 16.56 7.02
CA ARG A 204 33.29 17.66 6.30
C ARG A 204 32.35 18.82 5.97
N GLN A 205 31.15 18.53 5.47
CA GLN A 205 30.15 19.56 5.18
C GLN A 205 29.70 20.29 6.45
N GLN A 206 29.59 19.58 7.57
CA GLN A 206 29.26 20.19 8.85
C GLN A 206 30.37 21.14 9.31
N ASP A 207 31.64 20.71 9.23
CA ASP A 207 32.78 21.56 9.55
C ASP A 207 32.82 22.83 8.67
N GLU A 208 32.57 22.69 7.37
CA GLU A 208 32.48 23.84 6.44
C GLU A 208 31.36 24.82 6.83
N LEU A 209 30.17 24.30 7.20
CA LEU A 209 29.05 25.13 7.64
C LEU A 209 29.36 25.87 8.95
N ASP A 210 30.03 25.21 9.88
CA ASP A 210 30.39 25.81 11.16
C ASP A 210 31.48 26.88 10.98
N ASN A 211 32.47 26.65 10.12
CA ASN A 211 33.45 27.68 9.72
C ASN A 211 32.77 28.90 9.05
N LEU A 212 31.81 28.66 8.16
CA LEU A 212 31.04 29.74 7.50
C LEU A 212 30.23 30.55 8.52
N ARG A 213 29.62 29.87 9.50
CA ARG A 213 28.89 30.52 10.60
C ARG A 213 29.82 31.41 11.42
N GLU A 214 30.98 30.90 11.82
CA GLU A 214 31.96 31.67 12.58
C GLU A 214 32.45 32.90 11.80
N MET A 215 32.77 32.73 10.51
CA MET A 215 33.15 33.86 9.65
C MET A 215 32.04 34.91 9.55
N ARG A 216 30.78 34.48 9.39
CA ARG A 216 29.62 35.39 9.36
C ARG A 216 29.51 36.16 10.67
N GLU A 217 29.62 35.49 11.81
CA GLU A 217 29.55 36.12 13.13
C GLU A 217 30.68 37.12 13.34
N MET A 218 31.91 36.77 12.95
CA MET A 218 33.05 37.69 13.01
C MET A 218 32.86 38.93 12.13
N VAL A 219 32.42 38.75 10.88
CA VAL A 219 32.22 39.86 9.94
C VAL A 219 31.11 40.77 10.42
N LEU A 220 29.95 40.21 10.80
CA LEU A 220 28.84 40.99 11.34
C LEU A 220 29.23 41.71 12.64
N GLY A 221 29.96 41.04 13.54
CA GLY A 221 30.46 41.65 14.76
C GLY A 221 31.42 42.83 14.49
N ARG A 222 32.31 42.71 13.51
CA ARG A 222 33.19 43.81 13.07
C ARG A 222 32.40 44.97 12.48
N LEU A 223 31.49 44.69 11.56
CA LEU A 223 30.65 45.72 10.93
C LEU A 223 29.79 46.45 11.96
N TYR A 224 29.20 45.72 12.91
CA TYR A 224 28.42 46.29 14.00
C TYR A 224 29.26 47.27 14.83
N LYS A 225 30.48 46.87 15.23
CA LYS A 225 31.40 47.76 15.97
C LYS A 225 31.71 49.03 15.17
N ILE A 226 32.02 48.90 13.88
CA ILE A 226 32.28 50.06 12.99
C ILE A 226 31.06 51.00 12.93
N ILE A 227 29.85 50.46 12.82
CA ILE A 227 28.61 51.24 12.79
C ILE A 227 28.42 51.98 14.12
N GLN A 228 28.59 51.30 15.26
CA GLN A 228 28.45 51.92 16.57
C GLN A 228 29.50 53.02 16.79
N GLU A 229 30.76 52.78 16.42
CA GLU A 229 31.81 53.80 16.52
C GLU A 229 31.52 55.03 15.65
N LYS A 230 31.01 54.83 14.43
CA LYS A 230 30.59 55.95 13.56
C LYS A 230 29.41 56.71 14.15
N LYS A 231 28.41 56.00 14.67
CA LYS A 231 27.25 56.61 15.34
C LYS A 231 27.68 57.46 16.53
N GLU A 232 28.55 56.94 17.40
CA GLU A 232 29.10 57.66 18.55
C GLU A 232 29.90 58.90 18.12
N LYS A 233 30.73 58.79 17.08
CA LYS A 233 31.47 59.94 16.53
C LYS A 233 30.53 61.03 16.03
N ILE A 234 29.49 60.66 15.28
CA ILE A 234 28.48 61.59 14.77
C ILE A 234 27.73 62.26 15.93
N LEU A 235 27.29 61.49 16.92
CA LEU A 235 26.60 62.02 18.11
C LEU A 235 27.48 63.00 18.88
N LYS A 236 28.77 62.68 19.09
CA LYS A 236 29.72 63.60 19.73
C LYS A 236 29.92 64.88 18.92
N SER A 237 30.06 64.80 17.60
CA SER A 237 30.17 65.99 16.75
C SER A 237 28.91 66.84 16.77
N LEU A 238 27.72 66.22 16.74
CA LEU A 238 26.45 66.92 16.80
C LEU A 238 26.27 67.61 18.15
N MET A 239 26.59 66.93 19.25
CA MET A 239 26.54 67.48 20.61
C MET A 239 27.47 68.69 20.75
N LEU A 240 28.67 68.64 20.15
CA LEU A 240 29.58 69.78 20.15
C LEU A 240 28.99 70.98 19.39
N VAL A 241 28.39 70.75 18.22
CA VAL A 241 27.75 71.79 17.40
C VAL A 241 26.49 72.35 18.06
N SER A 242 25.69 71.52 18.74
CA SER A 242 24.47 71.96 19.43
C SER A 242 24.75 72.61 20.78
N SER A 243 25.85 72.25 21.46
CA SER A 243 26.28 72.88 22.72
C SER A 243 27.06 74.17 22.49
N GLN A 244 27.49 74.43 21.25
CA GLN A 244 28.08 75.71 20.88
C GLN A 244 26.98 76.78 20.99
N PRO A 245 27.18 77.86 21.78
CA PRO A 245 26.18 78.91 21.88
C PRO A 245 25.91 79.43 20.47
N HIS A 246 24.68 79.25 19.98
CA HIS A 246 24.29 79.76 18.68
C HIS A 246 24.72 81.22 18.61
N ALA A 247 25.53 81.55 17.60
CA ALA A 247 26.03 82.90 17.44
C ALA A 247 24.86 83.88 17.57
N PRO A 248 25.01 85.02 18.26
CA PRO A 248 23.91 85.95 18.50
C PRO A 248 23.22 86.37 17.20
N SER A 249 23.91 86.33 16.05
CA SER A 249 23.36 86.55 14.71
C SER A 249 22.25 85.55 14.30
N VAL A 250 22.34 84.28 14.72
CA VAL A 250 21.33 83.25 14.42
C VAL A 250 20.10 83.46 15.31
N VAL A 251 20.30 83.78 16.59
CA VAL A 251 19.19 84.10 17.50
C VAL A 251 18.49 85.40 17.07
N LEU A 252 19.24 86.45 16.73
CA LEU A 252 18.71 87.72 16.22
C LEU A 252 17.96 87.59 14.89
N SER A 253 18.39 86.69 13.98
CA SER A 253 17.69 86.47 12.70
C SER A 253 16.43 85.61 12.84
N LEU A 254 16.31 84.83 13.92
CA LEU A 254 15.13 84.01 14.24
C LEU A 254 14.09 84.77 15.07
N LEU A 255 14.48 85.80 15.84
CA LEU A 255 13.58 86.60 16.69
C LEU A 255 12.35 87.17 15.94
N PRO A 256 12.49 87.80 14.76
CA PRO A 256 11.35 88.35 14.02
C PRO A 256 10.38 87.26 13.55
N ARG A 257 10.90 86.07 13.20
CA ARG A 257 10.10 84.92 12.74
C ARG A 257 9.31 84.31 13.89
N LEU A 258 9.93 84.19 15.07
CA LEU A 258 9.23 83.74 16.28
C LEU A 258 8.14 84.75 16.69
N GLY A 259 8.44 86.05 16.66
CA GLY A 259 7.50 87.12 16.99
C GLY A 259 6.26 87.11 16.08
N LEU A 260 6.46 86.96 14.76
CA LEU A 260 5.37 86.85 13.79
C LEU A 260 4.55 85.56 13.98
N HIS A 261 5.19 84.45 14.33
CA HIS A 261 4.51 83.20 14.62
C HIS A 261 3.65 83.29 15.89
N THR A 262 4.18 83.91 16.95
CA THR A 262 3.40 84.16 18.18
C THR A 262 2.23 85.11 17.94
N SER A 263 2.39 86.19 17.15
CA SER A 263 1.28 87.11 16.87
C SER A 263 0.20 86.45 16.01
N PHE A 264 0.57 85.64 15.02
CA PHE A 264 -0.37 84.85 14.24
C PHE A 264 -1.13 83.82 15.10
N LEU A 265 -0.44 83.13 16.02
CA LEU A 265 -1.07 82.23 16.97
C LEU A 265 -1.99 82.93 17.99
N CYS A 266 -1.71 84.19 18.34
CA CYS A 266 -2.57 84.97 19.24
C CYS A 266 -3.81 85.56 18.54
N LEU A 267 -3.69 85.93 17.26
CA LEU A 267 -4.78 86.56 16.50
C LEU A 267 -5.71 85.53 15.82
N SER A 268 -5.17 84.36 15.47
CA SER A 268 -5.96 83.30 14.81
C SER A 268 -7.16 82.80 15.62
N PRO A 269 -7.13 82.63 16.96
CA PRO A 269 -8.30 82.21 17.72
C PRO A 269 -9.41 83.25 17.72
N GLN A 270 -9.06 84.55 17.77
CA GLN A 270 -10.03 85.64 17.69
C GLN A 270 -10.71 85.71 16.31
N LEU A 271 -9.92 85.56 15.24
CA LEU A 271 -10.46 85.49 13.88
C LEU A 271 -11.35 84.26 13.70
N ILE A 272 -10.93 83.09 14.21
CA ILE A 272 -11.74 81.86 14.17
C ILE A 272 -13.04 82.05 14.96
N GLN A 273 -13.00 82.71 16.11
CA GLN A 273 -14.20 83.02 16.91
C GLN A 273 -15.17 83.91 16.12
N GLN A 274 -14.66 84.98 15.50
CA GLN A 274 -15.47 85.88 14.69
C GLN A 274 -16.11 85.14 13.50
N MET A 275 -15.34 84.32 12.79
CA MET A 275 -15.90 83.53 11.68
C MET A 275 -16.92 82.49 12.17
N LYS A 276 -16.72 81.89 13.36
CA LYS A 276 -17.70 80.97 13.95
C LYS A 276 -19.01 81.66 14.31
N GLU A 277 -19.00 82.95 14.62
CA GLU A 277 -20.21 83.74 14.88
C GLU A 277 -20.88 84.20 13.58
N GLU A 278 -20.10 84.58 12.57
CA GLU A 278 -20.63 85.06 11.28
C GLU A 278 -21.19 83.93 10.40
N ILE A 279 -20.54 82.76 10.34
CA ILE A 279 -20.97 81.62 9.52
C ILE A 279 -22.44 81.22 9.77
N PRO A 280 -22.95 81.05 11.01
CA PRO A 280 -24.34 80.65 11.22
C PRO A 280 -25.33 81.75 10.81
N ILE A 281 -24.95 83.03 10.94
CA ILE A 281 -25.78 84.15 10.49
C ILE A 281 -25.91 84.12 8.98
N LEU A 282 -24.79 84.03 8.26
CA LEU A 282 -24.80 83.89 6.80
C LEU A 282 -25.52 82.61 6.36
N THR A 283 -25.34 81.51 7.09
CA THR A 283 -26.02 80.25 6.78
C THR A 283 -27.53 80.40 6.94
N ALA A 284 -28.00 81.10 7.97
CA ALA A 284 -29.42 81.39 8.17
C ALA A 284 -29.98 82.33 7.09
N GLU A 285 -29.23 83.35 6.68
CA GLU A 285 -29.61 84.24 5.57
C GLU A 285 -29.71 83.47 4.24
N VAL A 286 -28.71 82.63 3.94
CA VAL A 286 -28.72 81.77 2.75
C VAL A 286 -29.89 80.79 2.81
N GLN A 287 -30.15 80.15 3.96
CA GLN A 287 -31.30 79.26 4.12
C GLN A 287 -32.63 79.99 3.95
N LYS A 288 -32.76 81.23 4.43
CA LYS A 288 -33.95 82.05 4.21
C LYS A 288 -34.13 82.36 2.72
N MET A 289 -33.07 82.74 2.02
CA MET A 289 -33.13 82.95 0.57
C MET A 289 -33.49 81.67 -0.19
N TYR A 290 -32.93 80.52 0.21
CA TYR A 290 -33.30 79.21 -0.36
C TYR A 290 -34.73 78.80 -0.03
N ALA A 291 -35.28 79.16 1.14
CA ALA A 291 -36.67 78.88 1.50
C ALA A 291 -37.68 79.74 0.71
N GLU A 292 -37.28 80.93 0.27
CA GLU A 292 -38.07 81.79 -0.62
C GLU A 292 -37.98 81.34 -2.10
N ILE A 293 -36.96 80.56 -2.46
CA ILE A 293 -36.76 79.99 -3.79
C ILE A 293 -37.24 78.54 -3.81
N CYS A 294 -38.50 78.31 -4.17
CA CYS A 294 -38.94 76.97 -4.57
C CYS A 294 -38.21 76.57 -5.85
N ASP A 295 -37.50 75.43 -5.84
CA ASP A 295 -36.76 74.93 -7.00
C ASP A 295 -37.76 74.68 -8.16
N PRO A 296 -37.70 75.44 -9.26
CA PRO A 296 -38.73 75.40 -10.30
C PRO A 296 -38.88 74.00 -10.91
N ARG A 297 -37.84 73.15 -10.83
CA ARG A 297 -37.89 71.74 -11.25
C ARG A 297 -38.77 70.87 -10.35
N GLU A 298 -38.88 71.15 -9.05
CA GLU A 298 -39.75 70.40 -8.14
C GLU A 298 -41.22 70.82 -8.25
N VAL A 299 -41.48 72.06 -8.67
CA VAL A 299 -42.83 72.55 -8.98
C VAL A 299 -43.31 72.05 -10.36
N VAL A 300 -42.43 72.04 -11.37
CA VAL A 300 -42.78 71.69 -12.76
C VAL A 300 -42.81 70.17 -13.02
N PHE A 301 -42.00 69.39 -12.30
CA PHE A 301 -41.90 67.93 -12.52
C PHE A 301 -42.32 67.10 -11.30
N LYS A 302 -43.25 67.64 -10.49
CA LYS A 302 -43.82 66.94 -9.32
C LYS A 302 -44.31 65.53 -9.68
N ASP A 303 -44.90 65.39 -10.87
CA ASP A 303 -45.51 64.14 -11.35
C ASP A 303 -44.47 63.10 -11.83
N ILE A 304 -43.26 63.53 -12.16
CA ILE A 304 -42.17 62.68 -12.68
C ILE A 304 -41.21 62.31 -11.55
N LEU A 305 -40.94 63.25 -10.62
CA LEU A 305 -39.98 63.08 -9.53
C LEU A 305 -40.56 62.31 -8.33
N LEU A 306 -41.88 62.29 -8.13
CA LEU A 306 -42.54 61.47 -7.10
C LEU A 306 -42.72 59.98 -7.48
N ARG A 307 -42.57 59.63 -8.77
CA ARG A 307 -42.77 58.25 -9.27
C ARG A 307 -41.51 57.42 -9.39
N ARG A 308 -40.32 58.00 -9.20
CA ARG A 308 -39.11 57.20 -9.05
C ARG A 308 -39.05 56.69 -7.60
N PRO A 309 -38.96 55.37 -7.36
CA PRO A 309 -38.59 54.90 -6.04
C PRO A 309 -37.27 55.58 -5.70
N LYS A 310 -37.23 56.28 -4.56
CA LYS A 310 -35.99 56.84 -4.02
C LYS A 310 -35.05 55.66 -3.83
N CYS A 311 -34.11 55.44 -4.76
CA CYS A 311 -32.90 54.71 -4.43
C CYS A 311 -32.32 55.47 -3.24
N THR A 312 -32.27 54.82 -2.09
CA THR A 312 -31.58 55.34 -0.91
C THR A 312 -30.12 55.60 -1.31
N PRO A 313 -29.64 56.86 -1.31
CA PRO A 313 -28.22 57.09 -1.23
C PRO A 313 -27.77 56.71 0.19
N ASP A 314 -26.52 56.27 0.31
CA ASP A 314 -25.81 55.97 1.56
C ASP A 314 -26.11 54.60 2.18
N MET A 315 -25.68 53.55 1.49
CA MET A 315 -25.08 52.41 2.19
C MET A 315 -23.57 52.63 2.20
N ASP A 316 -22.98 52.71 3.39
CA ASP A 316 -21.53 52.79 3.58
C ASP A 316 -20.86 51.61 2.87
N VAL A 317 -20.03 51.92 1.88
CA VAL A 317 -19.21 50.91 1.20
C VAL A 317 -18.02 50.61 2.09
N GLU A 318 -18.09 49.55 2.88
CA GLU A 318 -16.93 48.99 3.58
C GLU A 318 -15.95 48.42 2.54
N LEU A 319 -14.96 49.22 2.15
CA LEU A 319 -13.84 48.76 1.33
C LEU A 319 -12.89 47.95 2.21
N ASN A 320 -12.98 46.63 2.13
CA ASN A 320 -12.04 45.70 2.78
C ASN A 320 -10.70 45.71 2.01
N ILE A 321 -9.90 46.74 2.23
CA ILE A 321 -8.53 46.83 1.68
C ILE A 321 -7.62 46.08 2.65
N ALA A 322 -7.03 44.98 2.18
CA ALA A 322 -6.02 44.26 2.95
C ALA A 322 -4.83 45.20 3.25
N LEU A 323 -4.59 45.47 4.54
CA LEU A 323 -3.37 46.11 5.01
C LEU A 323 -2.19 45.22 4.63
N GLN A 324 -1.43 45.65 3.64
CA GLN A 324 -0.18 45.02 3.24
C GLN A 324 0.80 45.12 4.41
N ASP A 325 1.40 43.98 4.78
CA ASP A 325 2.33 43.85 5.90
C ASP A 325 3.43 44.93 5.87
N PRO A 326 3.81 45.51 7.03
CA PRO A 326 4.93 46.43 7.08
C PRO A 326 6.21 45.71 6.64
N LEU A 327 6.84 46.19 5.58
CA LEU A 327 8.20 45.79 5.22
C LEU A 327 9.12 46.03 6.41
N LEU A 328 9.66 44.94 6.96
CA LEU A 328 10.76 44.96 7.92
C LEU A 328 11.99 45.59 7.24
N PHE A 329 12.36 46.78 7.69
CA PHE A 329 13.71 47.35 7.52
C PHE A 329 14.47 47.26 8.83
#